data_AF-A0AA44EFZ4-F1
#
_entry.id   AF-A0AA44EFZ4-F1
#
_cell.length_a   1.000
_cell.length_b   1.000
_cell.length_c   1.000
_cell.angle_alpha   90.00
_cell.angle_beta   90.00
_cell.angle_gamma   90.00
#
_symmetry.space_group_name_H-M   'P 1'
#
loop_
_entity.id
_entity.type
_entity.pdbx_description
1 polymer ?
#
loop_
_entity_poly.entity_id
_entity_poly.type
_entity_poly.pdbx_seq_one_letter_code
_entity_poly.pdbx_strand_id
1 'polypeptide(L)'
;MGAVSSNANFSKAPGQTDIDIGRKVRFQRLLHGISQANLAVALSIARQQIQKYEYGTNRLRGDQLSNLSKLFNVPIEYFYERDPERTGLPFIVQQKADDNLIRFVRSKEGKELNTYFRRLRDIEAQRLIVALVVSLSEEAEHGY
;
A
#
# COMPACT_ATOMS: atom_id res chain seq x y z
N MET A 1 47.22 -6.48 6.64
CA MET A 1 46.40 -7.19 7.65
C MET A 1 45.77 -6.16 8.55
N GLY A 2 44.44 -6.13 8.66
CA GLY A 2 43.68 -5.19 9.49
C GLY A 2 42.41 -4.74 8.80
N ALA A 3 41.41 -5.62 8.72
CA ALA A 3 40.11 -5.33 8.13
C ALA A 3 39.36 -4.27 8.96
N VAL A 4 38.90 -3.22 8.29
CA VAL A 4 37.94 -2.27 8.84
C VAL A 4 36.57 -2.95 8.80
N SER A 5 36.19 -3.60 9.90
CA SER A 5 34.81 -4.01 10.14
C SER A 5 33.98 -2.77 10.40
N SER A 6 33.33 -2.24 9.37
CA SER A 6 32.28 -1.23 9.49
C SER A 6 31.06 -1.88 10.14
N ASN A 7 30.97 -1.78 11.46
CA ASN A 7 29.79 -2.20 12.20
C ASN A 7 28.67 -1.19 11.94
N ALA A 8 27.88 -1.42 10.90
CA ALA A 8 26.72 -0.61 10.59
C ALA A 8 25.68 -0.79 11.70
N ASN A 9 25.65 0.15 12.64
CA ASN A 9 24.57 0.29 13.61
C ASN A 9 23.27 0.57 12.84
N PHE A 10 22.50 -0.47 12.54
CA PHE A 10 21.10 -0.34 12.16
C PHE A 10 20.38 0.33 13.33
N SER A 11 20.11 1.63 13.20
CA SER A 11 19.37 2.40 14.19
C SER A 11 18.06 1.66 14.52
N LYS A 12 17.77 1.53 15.83
CA LYS A 12 16.54 0.89 16.35
C LYS A 12 15.27 1.74 16.11
N ALA A 13 15.43 2.95 15.59
CA ALA A 13 14.32 3.86 15.31
C ALA A 13 13.69 3.51 13.96
N PRO A 14 12.35 3.51 13.85
CA PRO A 14 11.67 3.26 12.58
C PRO A 14 12.11 4.27 11.52
N GLY A 15 12.45 3.78 10.34
CA GLY A 15 12.86 4.59 9.19
C GLY A 15 11.74 4.75 8.15
N GLN A 16 12.02 5.48 7.07
CA GLN A 16 11.09 5.64 5.94
C GLN A 16 10.57 4.29 5.41
N THR A 17 11.43 3.26 5.41
CA THR A 17 11.05 1.89 5.02
C THR A 17 9.92 1.31 5.89
N ASP A 18 9.93 1.53 7.20
CA ASP A 18 8.91 1.00 8.11
C ASP A 18 7.56 1.69 7.90
N ILE A 19 7.61 2.99 7.60
CA ILE A 19 6.44 3.80 7.23
C ILE A 19 5.81 3.27 5.94
N ASP A 20 6.63 3.00 4.92
CA ASP A 20 6.14 2.51 3.62
C ASP A 20 5.54 1.11 3.72
N ILE A 21 6.21 0.21 4.46
CA ILE A 21 5.66 -1.11 4.79
C ILE A 21 4.34 -0.97 5.54
N GLY A 22 4.27 -0.11 6.56
CA GLY A 22 3.08 0.12 7.38
C GLY A 22 1.87 0.56 6.56
N ARG A 23 2.08 1.45 5.59
CA ARG A 23 1.03 1.87 4.63
C ARG A 23 0.54 0.72 3.79
N LYS A 24 1.44 -0.12 3.26
CA LYS A 24 1.06 -1.29 2.48
C LYS A 24 0.24 -2.29 3.30
N VAL A 25 0.57 -2.47 4.58
CA VAL A 25 -0.24 -3.26 5.51
C VAL A 25 -1.63 -2.66 5.71
N ARG A 26 -1.73 -1.35 5.96
CA ARG A 26 -3.01 -0.65 6.08
C ARG A 26 -3.84 -0.77 4.81
N PHE A 27 -3.21 -0.57 3.65
CA PHE A 27 -3.86 -0.65 2.35
C PHE A 27 -4.47 -2.02 2.12
N GLN A 28 -3.69 -3.09 2.31
CA GLN A 28 -4.19 -4.46 2.20
C GLN A 28 -5.31 -4.74 3.20
N ARG A 29 -5.15 -4.33 4.47
CA ARG A 29 -6.19 -4.49 5.49
C ARG A 29 -7.53 -3.89 5.05
N LEU A 30 -7.48 -2.68 4.50
CA LEU A 30 -8.66 -1.95 4.06
C LEU A 30 -9.26 -2.53 2.77
N LEU A 31 -8.44 -3.00 1.83
CA LEU A 31 -8.90 -3.74 0.65
C LEU A 31 -9.63 -5.04 1.02
N HIS A 32 -9.10 -5.79 1.99
CA HIS A 32 -9.73 -6.98 2.53
C HIS A 32 -10.94 -6.68 3.42
N GLY A 33 -11.25 -5.40 3.68
CA GLY A 33 -12.42 -5.00 4.45
C GLY A 33 -12.37 -5.36 5.93
N ILE A 34 -11.19 -5.67 6.49
CA ILE A 34 -11.05 -6.09 7.89
C ILE A 34 -10.66 -4.93 8.82
N SER A 35 -11.10 -5.00 10.07
CA SER A 35 -10.74 -4.03 11.10
C SER A 35 -9.33 -4.26 11.63
N GLN A 36 -8.72 -3.25 12.27
CA GLN A 36 -7.44 -3.42 12.97
C GLN A 36 -7.51 -4.48 14.08
N ALA A 37 -8.67 -4.63 14.74
CA ALA A 37 -8.87 -5.68 15.74
C ALA A 37 -8.86 -7.07 15.10
N ASN A 38 -9.52 -7.25 13.96
CA ASN A 38 -9.55 -8.53 13.24
C ASN A 38 -8.16 -8.90 12.72
N LEU A 39 -7.40 -7.93 12.20
CA LEU A 39 -6.01 -8.16 11.79
C LEU A 39 -5.13 -8.53 13.00
N ALA A 40 -5.33 -7.89 14.15
CA ALA A 40 -4.62 -8.20 15.37
C ALA A 40 -4.87 -9.63 15.84
N VAL A 41 -6.12 -10.10 15.78
CA VAL A 41 -6.51 -11.49 16.06
C VAL A 41 -5.85 -12.44 15.08
N ALA A 42 -5.86 -12.14 13.78
CA ALA A 42 -5.24 -12.99 12.75
C ALA A 42 -3.73 -13.16 12.95
N LEU A 43 -3.06 -12.14 13.50
CA LEU A 43 -1.63 -12.17 13.81
C LEU A 43 -1.32 -12.55 15.27
N SER A 44 -2.32 -12.81 16.10
CA SER A 44 -2.18 -13.09 17.54
C SER A 44 -1.38 -12.01 18.30
N ILE A 45 -1.65 -10.73 18.00
CA ILE A 45 -1.01 -9.58 18.66
C ILE A 45 -2.06 -8.58 19.18
N ALA A 46 -1.62 -7.58 19.95
CA ALA A 46 -2.50 -6.51 20.42
C ALA A 46 -2.93 -5.56 19.29
N ARG A 47 -4.16 -5.04 19.36
CA ARG A 47 -4.67 -4.03 18.39
C ARG A 47 -3.77 -2.80 18.30
N GLN A 48 -3.24 -2.33 19.43
CA GLN A 48 -2.31 -1.19 19.46
C GLN A 48 -1.03 -1.47 18.64
N GLN A 49 -0.61 -2.74 18.57
CA GLN A 49 0.56 -3.13 17.79
C GLN A 49 0.29 -2.99 16.28
N ILE A 50 -0.91 -3.38 15.82
CA ILE A 50 -1.34 -3.14 14.43
C ILE A 50 -1.33 -1.66 14.10
N GLN A 51 -1.84 -0.82 14.98
CA GLN A 51 -1.82 0.63 14.77
C GLN A 51 -0.38 1.17 14.65
N LYS A 52 0.54 0.69 15.48
CA LYS A 52 1.96 1.08 15.40
C LYS A 52 2.63 0.57 14.12
N TYR A 53 2.27 -0.62 13.65
CA TYR A 53 2.73 -1.14 12.36
C TYR A 53 2.19 -0.31 11.20
N GLU A 54 0.89 0.00 11.18
CA GLU A 54 0.27 0.80 10.11
C GLU A 54 0.79 2.23 10.03
N TYR A 55 1.25 2.79 11.15
CA TYR A 55 1.89 4.10 11.20
C TYR A 55 3.41 4.06 11.05
N GLY A 56 4.00 2.88 10.90
CA GLY A 56 5.46 2.70 10.83
C GLY A 56 6.18 3.19 12.08
N THR A 57 5.50 3.31 13.22
CA THR A 57 6.14 3.69 14.50
C THR A 57 6.75 2.48 15.21
N ASN A 58 6.42 1.26 14.75
CA ASN A 58 7.09 0.02 15.11
C ASN A 58 7.50 -0.73 13.85
N ARG A 59 8.74 -1.24 13.84
CA ARG A 59 9.24 -2.10 12.77
C ARG A 59 8.55 -3.46 12.76
N LEU A 60 8.12 -3.89 11.58
CA LEU A 60 7.65 -5.25 11.33
C LEU A 60 8.85 -6.18 11.14
N ARG A 61 8.82 -7.32 11.83
CA ARG A 61 9.83 -8.38 11.71
C ARG A 61 9.52 -9.29 10.53
N GLY A 62 10.52 -10.03 10.05
CA GLY A 62 10.39 -10.91 8.87
C GLY A 62 9.31 -11.99 9.02
N ASP A 63 9.15 -12.55 10.22
CA ASP A 63 8.07 -13.50 10.55
C ASP A 63 6.68 -12.86 10.41
N GLN A 64 6.52 -11.63 10.89
CA GLN A 64 5.26 -10.87 10.78
C GLN A 64 4.93 -10.54 9.32
N LEU A 65 5.92 -10.13 8.53
CA LEU A 65 5.75 -9.89 7.11
C LEU A 65 5.42 -11.17 6.33
N SER A 66 6.02 -12.29 6.71
CA SER A 66 5.67 -13.61 6.14
C SER A 66 4.22 -13.99 6.44
N ASN A 67 3.74 -13.76 7.67
CA ASN A 67 2.35 -14.00 8.05
C ASN A 67 1.39 -13.08 7.28
N LEU A 68 1.73 -11.80 7.15
CA LEU A 68 0.95 -10.82 6.37
C LEU A 68 0.90 -11.16 4.88
N SER A 69 2.01 -11.61 4.30
CA SER A 69 2.10 -12.08 2.91
C SER A 69 1.13 -13.24 2.67
N LYS A 70 1.09 -14.23 3.56
CA LYS A 70 0.14 -15.36 3.49
C LYS A 70 -1.31 -14.89 3.67
N LEU A 71 -1.57 -14.03 4.65
CA LEU A 71 -2.90 -13.52 4.95
C LEU A 71 -3.51 -12.73 3.79
N PHE A 72 -2.72 -11.89 3.13
CA PHE A 72 -3.16 -11.03 2.03
C PHE A 72 -2.92 -11.64 0.65
N ASN A 73 -2.34 -12.84 0.58
CA ASN A 73 -2.01 -13.52 -0.68
C ASN A 73 -1.18 -12.64 -1.64
N VAL A 74 -0.12 -12.00 -1.09
CA VAL A 74 0.84 -11.20 -1.86
C VAL A 74 2.26 -11.70 -1.60
N PRO A 75 3.19 -11.62 -2.57
CA PRO A 75 4.59 -11.93 -2.35
C PRO A 75 5.18 -11.07 -1.22
N ILE A 76 6.15 -11.57 -0.46
CA ILE A 76 6.74 -10.79 0.66
C ILE A 76 7.46 -9.53 0.15
N GLU A 77 7.98 -9.61 -1.08
CA GLU A 77 8.61 -8.53 -1.84
C GLU A 77 7.67 -7.33 -2.02
N TYR A 78 6.35 -7.57 -2.09
CA TYR A 78 5.34 -6.52 -2.18
C TYR A 78 5.53 -5.47 -1.07
N PHE A 79 5.88 -5.87 0.15
CA PHE A 79 6.05 -4.91 1.25
C PHE A 79 7.30 -4.03 1.09
N TYR A 80 8.29 -4.47 0.32
CA TYR A 80 9.56 -3.78 0.10
C TYR A 80 9.64 -3.01 -1.21
N GLU A 81 8.75 -3.27 -2.17
CA GLU A 81 8.67 -2.52 -3.42
C GLU A 81 8.53 -1.02 -3.14
N ARG A 82 9.32 -0.20 -3.82
CA ARG A 82 9.18 1.25 -3.74
C ARG A 82 8.26 1.72 -4.85
N ASP A 83 7.35 2.61 -4.49
CA ASP A 83 6.56 3.33 -5.48
C ASP A 83 7.32 4.63 -5.83
N PRO A 84 7.93 4.72 -7.02
CA PRO A 84 8.74 5.87 -7.41
C PRO A 84 7.91 7.16 -7.46
N GLU A 85 6.63 7.09 -7.81
CA GLU A 85 5.75 8.27 -7.89
C GLU A 85 5.29 8.78 -6.53
N ARG A 86 5.37 7.93 -5.50
CA ARG A 86 5.07 8.31 -4.12
C ARG A 86 6.29 8.69 -3.30
N THR A 87 7.48 8.43 -3.83
CA THR A 87 8.74 8.73 -3.16
C THR A 87 8.94 10.25 -3.09
N GLY A 88 9.03 10.80 -1.87
CA GLY A 88 9.25 12.25 -1.63
C GLY A 88 8.00 13.05 -1.24
N LEU A 89 6.80 12.48 -1.32
CA LEU A 89 5.58 13.15 -0.86
C LEU A 89 5.45 13.15 0.68
N PRO A 90 4.87 14.19 1.31
CA PRO A 90 4.60 14.19 2.75
C PRO A 90 3.71 13.02 3.20
N PHE A 91 3.88 12.55 4.44
CA PHE A 91 3.23 11.32 4.89
C PHE A 91 1.70 11.33 4.74
N ILE A 92 1.09 12.45 5.13
CA ILE A 92 -0.35 12.69 5.10
C ILE A 92 -0.90 12.67 3.67
N VAL A 93 -0.15 13.18 2.69
CA VAL A 93 -0.58 13.23 1.28
C VAL A 93 -0.69 11.81 0.72
N GLN A 94 0.32 10.98 0.94
CA GLN A 94 0.31 9.59 0.50
C GLN A 94 -0.84 8.79 1.17
N GLN A 95 -1.06 8.98 2.48
CA GLN A 95 -2.15 8.32 3.20
C GLN A 95 -3.54 8.70 2.66
N LYS A 96 -3.76 9.98 2.33
CA LYS A 96 -5.01 10.42 1.69
C LYS A 96 -5.19 9.79 0.31
N ALA A 97 -4.12 9.69 -0.49
CA ALA A 97 -4.17 9.04 -1.79
C ALA A 97 -4.55 7.56 -1.67
N ASP A 98 -3.98 6.84 -0.70
CA ASP A 98 -4.36 5.45 -0.39
C ASP A 98 -5.83 5.32 -0.01
N ASP A 99 -6.31 6.16 0.93
CA ASP A 99 -7.69 6.12 1.39
C ASP A 99 -8.68 6.44 0.24
N ASN A 100 -8.34 7.37 -0.65
CA ASN A 100 -9.13 7.67 -1.85
C ASN A 100 -9.18 6.48 -2.82
N LEU A 101 -8.04 5.86 -3.11
CA LEU A 101 -7.95 4.68 -3.98
C LEU A 101 -8.75 3.52 -3.39
N ILE A 102 -8.63 3.25 -2.10
CA ILE A 102 -9.39 2.21 -1.40
C ILE A 102 -10.89 2.47 -1.48
N ARG A 103 -11.33 3.72 -1.25
CA ARG A 103 -12.75 4.09 -1.35
C ARG A 103 -13.27 3.81 -2.75
N PHE A 104 -12.51 4.17 -3.77
CA PHE A 104 -12.84 3.90 -5.17
C PHE A 104 -12.92 2.39 -5.46
N VAL A 105 -11.89 1.62 -5.11
CA VAL A 105 -11.86 0.15 -5.37
C VAL A 105 -13.03 -0.57 -4.68
N ARG A 106 -13.53 -0.04 -3.56
CA ARG A 106 -14.70 -0.59 -2.85
C ARG A 106 -16.04 -0.12 -3.41
N SER A 107 -16.08 0.95 -4.20
CA SER A 107 -17.31 1.46 -4.82
C SER A 107 -17.87 0.48 -5.86
N LYS A 108 -19.13 0.68 -6.28
CA LYS A 108 -19.73 -0.14 -7.32
C LYS A 108 -19.00 0.05 -8.65
N GLU A 109 -18.75 1.30 -9.01
CA GLU A 109 -18.09 1.74 -10.24
C GLU A 109 -16.66 1.22 -10.29
N GLY A 110 -15.89 1.32 -9.19
CA GLY A 110 -14.53 0.80 -9.15
C GLY A 110 -14.45 -0.72 -9.30
N LYS A 111 -15.41 -1.46 -8.74
CA LYS A 111 -15.50 -2.92 -8.92
C LYS A 111 -15.86 -3.30 -10.35
N GLU A 112 -16.84 -2.63 -10.94
CA GLU A 112 -17.24 -2.86 -12.34
C GLU A 112 -16.07 -2.54 -13.28
N LEU A 113 -15.45 -1.36 -13.13
CA LEU A 113 -14.29 -0.96 -13.93
C LEU A 113 -13.17 -1.99 -13.81
N ASN A 114 -12.74 -2.35 -12.59
CA ASN A 114 -11.67 -3.33 -12.40
C ASN A 114 -12.01 -4.71 -13.00
N THR A 115 -13.27 -5.14 -12.89
CA THR A 115 -13.72 -6.44 -13.41
C THR A 115 -13.65 -6.49 -14.94
N TYR A 116 -14.12 -5.45 -15.63
CA TYR A 116 -14.12 -5.41 -17.09
C TYR A 116 -12.76 -5.02 -17.66
N PHE A 117 -12.06 -4.08 -17.04
CA PHE A 117 -10.74 -3.63 -17.48
C PHE A 117 -9.72 -4.76 -17.47
N ARG A 118 -9.71 -5.61 -16.44
CA ARG A 118 -8.81 -6.79 -16.39
C ARG A 118 -9.09 -7.86 -17.45
N ARG A 119 -10.30 -7.89 -18.03
CA ARG A 119 -10.66 -8.84 -19.10
C ARG A 119 -10.17 -8.38 -20.47
N LEU A 120 -9.94 -7.07 -20.63
CA LEU A 120 -9.33 -6.52 -21.84
C LEU A 120 -7.86 -6.93 -21.87
N ARG A 121 -7.51 -7.88 -22.73
CA ARG A 121 -6.10 -8.30 -22.93
C ARG A 121 -5.37 -7.42 -23.94
N ASP A 122 -6.10 -6.59 -24.67
CA ASP A 122 -5.56 -5.65 -25.65
C ASP A 122 -5.01 -4.40 -24.95
N ILE A 123 -3.71 -4.20 -25.06
CA ILE A 123 -2.97 -3.10 -24.44
C ILE A 123 -3.39 -1.76 -25.06
N GLU A 124 -3.67 -1.71 -26.36
CA GLU A 124 -4.08 -0.47 -27.02
C GLU A 124 -5.50 -0.08 -26.58
N ALA A 125 -6.40 -1.05 -26.43
CA ALA A 125 -7.73 -0.79 -25.85
C ALA A 125 -7.64 -0.29 -24.40
N GLN A 126 -6.76 -0.86 -23.57
CA GLN A 126 -6.52 -0.38 -22.20
C GLN A 126 -6.02 1.08 -22.19
N ARG A 127 -5.05 1.41 -23.06
CA ARG A 127 -4.51 2.78 -23.19
C ARG A 127 -5.59 3.76 -23.62
N LEU A 128 -6.44 3.40 -24.57
CA LEU A 128 -7.54 4.24 -25.03
C LEU A 128 -8.56 4.53 -23.93
N ILE A 129 -8.92 3.53 -23.13
CA ILE A 129 -9.83 3.73 -21.99
C ILE A 129 -9.20 4.67 -20.95
N VAL A 130 -7.91 4.49 -20.65
CA VAL A 130 -7.20 5.38 -19.73
C VAL A 130 -7.19 6.81 -20.28
N ALA A 131 -6.86 7.00 -21.56
CA ALA A 131 -6.85 8.31 -22.20
C ALA A 131 -8.24 8.98 -22.14
N LEU A 132 -9.31 8.23 -22.42
CA LEU A 132 -10.68 8.72 -22.31
C LEU A 132 -11.03 9.19 -20.90
N VAL A 133 -10.68 8.40 -19.87
CA VAL A 133 -10.92 8.77 -18.47
C VAL A 133 -10.15 10.03 -18.09
N VAL A 134 -8.90 10.16 -18.55
CA VAL A 134 -8.09 11.37 -18.34
C VAL A 134 -8.73 12.59 -18.99
N SER A 135 -9.08 12.52 -20.28
CA SER A 135 -9.69 13.65 -20.98
C SER A 135 -11.01 14.11 -20.35
N LEU A 136 -11.88 13.18 -19.95
CA LEU A 136 -13.13 13.52 -19.27
C LEU A 136 -12.90 14.12 -17.88
N SER A 137 -11.82 13.73 -17.19
CA SER A 137 -11.47 14.31 -15.89
C SER A 137 -10.94 15.74 -16.01
N GLU A 138 -10.13 16.03 -17.04
CA GLU A 138 -9.60 17.37 -17.29
C GLU A 138 -10.69 18.34 -17.75
N GLU A 139 -11.63 17.90 -18.59
CA GLU A 139 -12.79 18.72 -19.00
C GLU A 139 -13.68 19.10 -17.80
N ALA A 140 -13.88 18.19 -16.86
CA ALA A 140 -14.65 18.45 -15.65
C ALA A 140 -13.96 19.46 -14.70
N GLU A 141 -12.63 19.55 -14.72
CA GLU A 141 -11.86 20.52 -13.93
C GLU A 141 -11.83 21.92 -14.56
N HIS A 142 -11.98 22.04 -15.89
CA HIS A 142 -11.96 23.31 -16.61
C HIS A 142 -13.35 23.92 -16.86
N GLY A 143 -14.42 23.20 -16.53
CA GLY A 143 -15.78 23.65 -16.67
C GLY A 143 -16.38 24.28 -15.41
N TYR A 144 -15.86 25.43 -14.96
CA TYR A 144 -16.56 26.47 -14.17
C TYR A 144 -15.80 27.80 -14.19
#